data_AF-A0A164Q446-F1
#
_entry.id   AF-A0A164Q446-F1
#
_cell.length_a   1.000
_cell.length_b   1.000
_cell.length_c   1.000
_cell.angle_alpha   90.00
_cell.angle_beta   90.00
_cell.angle_gamma   90.00
#
_symmetry.space_group_name_H-M   'P 1'
#
loop_
_entity.id
_entity.type
_entity.pdbx_description
1 polymer ?
#
loop_
_entity_poly.entity_id
_entity_poly.type
_entity_poly.pdbx_seq_one_letter_code
_entity_poly.pdbx_strand_id
1 'polypeptide(L)' 'MDHRRNTPLHLIVGYPKPISDFVTLHSIIMTLIEAGAHMDAVNLYGETPIDAATTGLFH' A
#
# COMPACT_ATOMS: atom_id res chain seq x y z
N MET A 1 -4.94 -5.75 -9.79
CA MET A 1 -4.01 -4.63 -9.98
C MET A 1 -4.75 -3.53 -10.71
N ASP A 2 -4.53 -2.26 -10.36
CA ASP A 2 -5.14 -1.12 -11.06
C ASP A 2 -4.40 -0.79 -12.39
N HIS A 3 -4.78 0.31 -13.04
CA HIS A 3 -4.13 0.81 -14.27
C HIS A 3 -2.66 1.17 -14.08
N ARG A 4 -2.18 1.38 -12.84
CA ARG A 4 -0.79 1.67 -12.49
C ARG A 4 -0.06 0.45 -11.91
N ARG A 5 -0.60 -0.77 -12.03
CA ARG A 5 -0.10 -2.00 -11.39
C ARG A 5 0.00 -1.93 -9.86
N ASN A 6 -0.65 -0.96 -9.24
CA ASN A 6 -0.81 -0.90 -7.80
C ASN A 6 -1.59 -2.13 -7.32
N THR A 7 -1.01 -2.82 -6.35
CA THR A 7 -1.71 -3.82 -5.54
C THR A 7 -2.55 -3.12 -4.49
N PRO A 8 -3.50 -3.83 -3.83
CA PRO A 8 -4.24 -3.26 -2.71
C PRO A 8 -3.32 -2.68 -1.61
N LEU A 9 -2.13 -3.29 -1.41
CA LEU A 9 -1.11 -2.78 -0.50
C LEU A 9 -0.59 -1.40 -0.92
N HIS A 10 -0.39 -1.13 -2.20
CA HIS A 10 0.02 0.21 -2.67
C HIS A 10 -1.05 1.29 -2.39
N LEU A 11 -2.33 0.91 -2.46
CA LEU A 11 -3.43 1.84 -2.27
C LEU A 11 -3.62 2.22 -0.80
N ILE A 12 -3.48 1.25 0.12
CA ILE A 12 -3.70 1.50 1.55
C ILE A 12 -2.58 2.32 2.18
N VAL A 13 -1.33 2.10 1.75
CA VAL A 13 -0.15 2.81 2.28
C VAL A 13 0.00 4.23 1.71
N GLY A 14 -0.46 4.47 0.48
CA GLY A 14 -0.50 5.79 -0.14
C GLY A 14 -1.79 6.58 0.16
N TYR A 15 -2.62 6.10 1.10
CA TYR A 15 -3.93 6.71 1.36
C TYR A 15 -3.74 8.08 2.04
N PRO A 16 -4.15 9.19 1.40
CA PRO A 16 -3.79 10.54 1.85
C PRO A 16 -4.59 11.00 3.07
N LYS A 17 -5.67 10.30 3.41
CA LYS A 17 -6.45 10.62 4.61
C LYS A 17 -5.85 9.89 5.80
N PRO A 18 -5.61 10.58 6.93
CA PRO A 18 -5.17 9.92 8.14
C PRO A 18 -6.23 8.90 8.54
N ILE A 19 -5.87 7.63 8.49
CA ILE A 19 -6.64 6.58 9.15
C ILE A 19 -6.39 6.80 10.64
N SER A 20 -7.40 7.32 11.34
CA SER A 20 -7.27 7.69 12.76
C SER A 20 -6.90 6.50 13.65
N ASP A 21 -7.19 5.29 13.21
CA ASP A 21 -6.95 4.06 13.97
C ASP A 21 -5.85 3.21 13.32
N PHE A 22 -4.66 3.25 13.91
CA PHE A 22 -3.52 2.41 13.54
C PHE A 22 -3.88 0.92 13.55
N VAL A 23 -4.73 0.49 14.49
CA VAL A 23 -5.22 -0.90 14.60
C VAL A 23 -6.00 -1.32 13.36
N THR A 24 -6.83 -0.43 12.82
CA THR A 24 -7.60 -0.67 11.60
C THR A 24 -6.68 -0.78 10.39
N LEU A 25 -5.70 0.12 10.26
CA LEU A 25 -4.70 0.06 9.20
C LEU A 25 -3.91 -1.25 9.25
N HIS A 26 -3.42 -1.62 10.44
CA HIS A 26 -2.68 -2.86 10.66
C HIS A 26 -3.53 -4.10 10.29
N SER A 27 -4.79 -4.12 10.70
CA SER A 27 -5.71 -5.24 10.39
C SER A 27 -5.97 -5.37 8.89
N ILE A 28 -6.13 -4.26 8.17
CA ILE A 28 -6.29 -4.26 6.71
C ILE A 28 -5.04 -4.80 6.02
N ILE A 29 -3.85 -4.32 6.43
CA ILE A 29 -2.57 -4.79 5.88
C ILE A 29 -2.40 -6.29 6.12
N MET A 30 -2.65 -6.76 7.33
CA MET A 30 -2.55 -8.19 7.66
C MET A 30 -3.54 -9.04 6.85
N THR A 31 -4.79 -8.60 6.72
CA THR A 31 -5.80 -9.30 5.90
C THR A 31 -5.36 -9.41 4.44
N LEU A 32 -4.74 -8.35 3.90
CA LEU A 32 -4.23 -8.36 2.53
C LEU A 32 -3.07 -9.35 2.37
N ILE A 33 -2.12 -9.36 3.32
CA ILE A 33 -0.99 -10.30 3.31
C ILE A 33 -1.49 -11.74 3.43
N GLU A 34 -2.41 -12.03 4.34
CA GLU A 34 -3.03 -13.35 4.52
C GLU A 34 -3.79 -13.82 3.28
N ALA A 35 -4.41 -12.89 2.55
CA ALA A 35 -5.05 -13.16 1.26
C ALA A 35 -4.05 -13.41 0.11
N GLY A 36 -2.74 -13.39 0.37
CA GLY A 36 -1.68 -13.61 -0.61
C GLY A 36 -1.21 -12.33 -1.33
N ALA A 37 -1.47 -11.15 -0.76
CA ALA A 37 -0.87 -9.92 -1.30
C ALA A 37 0.64 -9.93 -1.08
N HIS A 38 1.36 -9.84 -2.18
CA HIS A 38 2.82 -9.84 -2.21
C HIS A 38 3.35 -8.45 -1.83
N MET A 39 4.16 -8.39 -0.77
CA MET A 39 4.74 -7.14 -0.26
C MET A 39 5.87 -6.60 -1.16
N ASP A 40 6.47 -7.48 -1.93
CA ASP A 40 7.52 -7.24 -2.93
C ASP A 40 6.97 -6.96 -4.33
N ALA A 41 5.65 -6.96 -4.50
CA ALA A 41 5.04 -6.60 -5.77
C ALA A 41 5.35 -5.14 -6.09
N VAL A 42 5.81 -4.88 -7.31
CA VAL A 42 6.10 -3.51 -7.79
C VAL A 42 5.00 -2.98 -8.70
N ASN A 43 4.69 -1.68 -8.57
CA ASN A 43 3.78 -0.96 -9.45
C ASN A 43 4.42 -0.69 -10.84
N LEU A 44 3.77 0.13 -11.69
CA LEU A 44 4.31 0.51 -13.02
C LEU A 44 5.57 1.38 -12.95
N TYR A 45 5.86 1.98 -11.80
CA TYR A 45 7.02 2.82 -11.56
C TYR A 45 8.20 2.01 -11.00
N GLY A 46 8.01 0.71 -10.77
CA GLY A 46 9.02 -0.14 -10.13
C GLY A 46 9.09 0.02 -8.62
N GLU A 47 8.11 0.69 -8.01
CA GLU A 47 8.05 0.94 -6.56
C GLU A 47 7.31 -0.21 -5.89
N THR A 48 7.78 -0.66 -4.72
CA THR A 48 7.00 -1.51 -3.82
C THR A 48 5.92 -0.67 -3.09
N PRO A 49 4.96 -1.27 -2.37
CA PRO A 49 4.01 -0.51 -1.57
C PRO A 49 4.69 0.45 -0.60
N ILE A 50 5.78 0.02 0.04
CA ILE A 50 6.55 0.84 0.98
C ILE A 50 7.24 2.01 0.28
N ASP A 51 7.81 1.78 -0.90
CA ASP A 51 8.48 2.84 -1.66
C ASP A 51 7.45 3.90 -2.07
N ALA A 52 6.30 3.47 -2.60
CA ALA A 52 5.22 4.36 -3.01
C ALA A 52 4.65 5.20 -1.83
N ALA A 53 4.62 4.64 -0.61
CA ALA A 53 4.21 5.37 0.59
C ALA A 53 5.19 6.48 0.97
N THR A 54 6.49 6.21 0.79
CA THR A 54 7.57 7.13 1.17
C THR A 54 7.69 8.28 0.17
N THR A 55 7.50 8.00 -1.13
CA THR A 55 7.50 9.01 -2.20
C THR A 55 6.40 10.07 -1.99
N GLY A 56 5.23 9.70 -1.45
CA GLY A 56 4.12 10.61 -1.18
C GLY A 56 4.34 11.59 -0.02
N LEU A 57 5.37 11.38 0.83
CA LEU A 57 5.68 12.25 1.97
C LEU A 57 6.54 13.46 1.59
N PHE A 58 7.16 13.45 0.39
CA PHE A 58 8.12 14.46 -0.04
C PHE A 58 7.58 15.47 -1.09
N HIS A 59 6.26 15.52 -1.31
CA HIS A 59 5.66 16.48 -2.26
C HIS A 59 4.42 17.18 -1.72
#